data_AF-A0A1R3I5M0-F1
#
_entry.id   AF-A0A1R3I5M0-F1
#
_cell.length_a   1.000
_cell.length_b   1.000
_cell.length_c   1.000
_cell.angle_alpha   90.00
_cell.angle_beta   90.00
_cell.angle_gamma   90.00
#
_symmetry.space_group_name_H-M   'P 1'
#
loop_
_entity.id
_entity.type
_entity.pdbx_description
1 polymer ?
#
loop_
_entity_poly.entity_id
_entity_poly.type
_entity_poly.pdbx_seq_one_letter_code
_entity_poly.pdbx_strand_id
1 'polypeptide(L)'
;GGEVESSHNHLVSWDRVCSPKGNGGLGLRKARIMNVALLVKTGWKLHARQQSLCTEVFEKKYLRGLGFMDADARGRQSSTWRGIRRSIDCVRNGYKWNIENDASVNF
;
A
#
# COMPACT_ATOMS: atom_id res chain seq x y z
N GLY A 1 24.45 13.45 -42.89
CA GLY A 1 23.46 13.85 -41.86
C GLY A 1 23.17 12.64 -41.02
N GLY A 2 23.52 12.68 -39.74
CA GLY A 2 23.24 11.59 -38.81
C GLY A 2 21.91 11.87 -38.14
N GLU A 3 20.90 11.07 -38.44
CA GLU A 3 19.61 11.12 -37.79
C GLU A 3 19.74 10.36 -36.46
N VAL A 4 19.67 11.09 -35.35
CA VAL A 4 19.67 10.52 -34.01
C VAL A 4 18.28 9.94 -33.78
N GLU A 5 18.13 8.63 -33.96
CA GLU A 5 16.94 7.92 -33.50
C GLU A 5 16.87 8.03 -31.97
N SER A 6 15.97 8.87 -31.50
CA SER A 6 15.58 8.91 -30.09
C SER A 6 14.83 7.62 -29.79
N SER A 7 15.48 6.69 -29.08
CA SER A 7 14.83 5.50 -28.55
C SER A 7 13.74 5.92 -27.55
N HIS A 8 12.52 6.07 -28.06
CA HIS A 8 11.37 6.46 -27.28
C HIS A 8 10.91 5.23 -26.48
N ASN A 9 11.32 5.14 -25.21
CA ASN A 9 10.92 4.07 -24.31
C ASN A 9 9.38 4.05 -24.18
N HIS A 10 8.73 3.11 -24.87
CA HIS A 10 7.29 2.92 -24.77
C HIS A 10 6.94 2.28 -23.42
N LEU A 11 6.60 3.11 -22.44
CA LEU A 11 6.08 2.65 -21.17
C LEU A 11 4.73 1.96 -21.40
N VAL A 12 4.63 0.71 -20.96
CA VAL A 12 3.37 -0.05 -20.97
C VAL A 12 2.57 0.31 -19.72
N SER A 13 1.26 0.54 -19.87
CA SER A 13 0.37 0.78 -18.74
C SER A 13 0.44 -0.36 -17.72
N TRP A 14 0.54 -0.01 -16.44
CA TRP A 14 0.51 -0.97 -15.34
C TRP A 14 -0.76 -1.82 -15.32
N ASP A 15 -1.89 -1.31 -15.81
CA ASP A 15 -3.11 -2.11 -15.91
C ASP A 15 -2.93 -3.27 -16.89
N ARG A 16 -2.29 -3.03 -18.04
CA ARG A 16 -1.96 -4.09 -19.01
C ARG A 16 -0.94 -5.08 -18.45
N VAL A 17 0.04 -4.58 -17.71
CA VAL A 17 1.03 -5.45 -17.02
C VAL A 17 0.35 -6.34 -15.98
N CYS A 18 -0.65 -5.83 -15.26
CA CYS A 18 -1.35 -6.57 -14.22
C CYS A 18 -2.43 -7.54 -14.76
N SER A 19 -2.88 -7.36 -16.01
CA SER A 19 -3.84 -8.26 -16.64
C SER A 19 -3.36 -9.73 -16.65
N PRO A 20 -4.28 -10.71 -16.64
CA PRO A 20 -3.92 -12.12 -16.73
C PRO A 20 -3.04 -12.44 -17.94
N LYS A 21 -2.22 -13.49 -17.83
CA LYS A 21 -1.36 -13.96 -18.93
C LYS A 21 -2.17 -14.31 -20.19
N GLY A 22 -3.37 -14.87 -20.03
CA GLY A 22 -4.28 -15.18 -21.14
C GLY A 22 -4.75 -13.95 -21.93
N ASN A 23 -4.69 -12.77 -21.33
CA ASN A 23 -5.10 -11.50 -21.96
C ASN A 23 -3.87 -10.65 -22.37
N GLY A 24 -2.69 -11.26 -22.48
CA GLY A 24 -1.46 -10.58 -22.91
C GLY A 24 -0.80 -9.69 -21.84
N GLY A 25 -1.15 -9.87 -20.56
CA GLY A 25 -0.48 -9.24 -19.42
C GLY A 25 0.51 -10.19 -18.71
N LEU A 26 1.12 -9.73 -17.61
CA LEU A 26 2.05 -10.54 -16.82
C LEU A 26 1.38 -11.26 -15.63
N GLY A 27 0.10 -10.96 -15.35
CA GLY A 27 -0.62 -11.50 -14.20
C GLY A 27 -0.10 -10.97 -12.86
N LEU A 28 0.52 -9.79 -12.85
CA LEU A 28 1.00 -9.17 -11.62
C LEU A 28 -0.13 -8.50 -10.85
N ARG A 29 0.00 -8.48 -9.53
CA ARG A 29 -0.99 -7.78 -8.69
C ARG A 29 -0.79 -6.28 -8.77
N LYS A 30 -1.88 -5.51 -8.86
CA LYS A 30 -1.82 -4.04 -8.91
C LYS A 30 -1.04 -3.49 -7.71
N ALA A 31 0.02 -2.73 -7.98
CA ALA A 31 0.88 -2.16 -6.96
C ALA A 31 0.12 -1.30 -5.94
N ARG A 32 -0.93 -0.60 -6.39
CA ARG A 32 -1.83 0.17 -5.50
C ARG A 32 -2.48 -0.71 -4.44
N ILE A 33 -2.97 -1.89 -4.81
CA ILE A 33 -3.61 -2.84 -3.89
C ILE A 33 -2.57 -3.37 -2.89
N MET A 34 -1.39 -3.75 -3.39
CA MET A 34 -0.28 -4.22 -2.55
C MET A 34 0.19 -3.16 -1.54
N ASN A 35 0.28 -1.90 -1.97
CA ASN A 35 0.65 -0.78 -1.10
C ASN A 35 -0.39 -0.56 0.01
N VAL A 36 -1.69 -0.61 -0.31
CA VAL A 36 -2.75 -0.51 0.70
C VAL A 36 -2.66 -1.66 1.70
N ALA A 37 -2.53 -2.90 1.22
CA ALA A 37 -2.39 -4.08 2.08
C ALA A 37 -1.15 -3.97 2.99
N LEU A 38 -0.03 -3.46 2.48
CA LEU A 38 1.18 -3.24 3.25
C LEU A 38 0.98 -2.17 4.35
N LEU A 39 0.31 -1.06 4.04
CA LEU A 39 -0.01 -0.01 5.01
C LEU A 39 -0.90 -0.54 6.12
N VAL A 40 -1.94 -1.32 5.77
CA VAL A 40 -2.84 -1.97 6.75
C VAL A 40 -2.10 -2.97 7.62
N LYS A 41 -1.27 -3.84 7.02
CA LYS A 41 -0.44 -4.79 7.77
C LYS A 41 0.50 -4.08 8.74
N THR A 42 1.08 -2.96 8.32
CA THR A 42 1.98 -2.15 9.17
C THR A 42 1.21 -1.50 10.32
N GLY A 43 0.03 -0.93 10.05
CA GLY A 43 -0.85 -0.39 11.09
C GLY A 43 -1.30 -1.45 12.10
N TRP A 44 -1.65 -2.64 11.63
CA TRP A 44 -1.99 -3.77 12.50
C TRP A 44 -0.82 -4.16 13.41
N LYS A 45 0.41 -4.23 12.88
CA LYS A 45 1.60 -4.52 13.70
C LYS A 45 1.85 -3.48 14.78
N LEU A 46 1.67 -2.19 14.45
CA LEU A 46 1.74 -1.11 15.43
C LEU A 46 0.66 -1.24 16.51
N HIS A 47 -0.56 -1.59 16.11
CA HIS A 47 -1.66 -1.81 17.04
C HIS A 47 -1.39 -2.99 17.98
N ALA A 48 -1.00 -4.14 17.42
CA ALA A 48 -0.71 -5.36 18.16
C ALA A 48 0.67 -5.34 18.87
N ARG A 49 1.37 -4.20 18.85
CA ARG A 49 2.72 -4.02 19.42
C ARG A 49 3.72 -5.11 18.98
N GLN A 50 3.58 -5.57 17.74
CA GLN A 50 4.53 -6.51 17.16
C GLN A 50 5.81 -5.74 16.80
N GLN A 51 6.89 -6.05 17.51
CA GLN A 51 8.15 -5.34 17.36
C GLN A 51 8.85 -5.72 16.05
N SER A 52 9.23 -4.70 15.30
CA SER A 52 10.07 -4.77 14.11
C SER A 52 10.76 -3.42 13.98
N LEU A 53 11.92 -3.37 13.31
CA LEU A 53 12.64 -2.11 13.11
C LEU A 53 11.75 -1.00 12.51
N CYS A 54 10.91 -1.34 11.54
CA CYS A 54 9.98 -0.39 10.95
C CYS A 54 8.95 0.12 11.96
N THR A 55 8.35 -0.76 12.76
CA THR A 55 7.32 -0.38 13.73
C THR A 55 7.91 0.46 14.87
N GLU A 56 9.14 0.15 15.30
CA GLU A 56 9.84 0.92 16.33
C GLU A 56 10.12 2.37 15.90
N VAL A 57 10.53 2.58 14.64
CA VAL A 57 10.73 3.92 14.07
C VAL A 57 9.41 4.71 14.08
N PHE A 58 8.30 4.09 13.67
CA PHE A 58 7.00 4.75 13.67
C PHE A 58 6.50 5.05 15.09
N GLU A 59 6.69 4.11 16.01
CA GLU A 59 6.31 4.24 17.41
C GLU A 59 7.06 5.40 18.09
N LYS A 60 8.39 5.42 17.99
CA LYS A 60 9.21 6.50 18.57
C LYS A 60 8.91 7.86 17.94
N LYS A 61 8.70 7.91 16.62
CA LYS A 61 8.49 9.18 15.90
C LYS A 61 7.09 9.76 16.11
N TYR A 62 6.06 8.94 16.05
CA TYR A 62 4.67 9.41 15.94
C TYR A 62 3.77 9.01 17.11
N LEU A 63 4.06 7.91 17.81
CA LEU A 63 3.23 7.47 18.95
C LEU A 63 3.73 8.06 20.27
N ARG A 64 5.06 8.17 20.47
CA ARG A 64 5.65 8.80 21.67
C ARG A 64 5.07 8.27 23.00
N GLY A 65 4.81 6.97 23.07
CA GLY A 65 4.22 6.30 24.24
C GLY A 65 2.69 6.21 24.25
N LEU A 66 2.00 6.85 23.29
CA LEU A 66 0.56 6.69 23.08
C LEU A 66 0.24 5.36 22.38
N GLY A 67 -0.99 4.88 22.57
CA GLY A 67 -1.52 3.77 21.79
C GLY A 67 -1.61 4.15 20.31
N PHE A 68 -1.48 3.17 19.41
CA PHE A 68 -1.60 3.41 17.96
C PHE A 68 -2.95 4.07 17.58
N MET A 69 -4.02 3.77 18.33
CA MET A 69 -5.34 4.37 18.15
C MET A 69 -5.43 5.83 18.61
N ASP A 70 -4.57 6.22 19.56
CA ASP A 70 -4.50 7.55 20.16
C ASP A 70 -3.39 8.40 19.52
N ALA A 71 -2.76 7.88 18.47
CA ALA A 71 -1.82 8.62 17.65
C ALA A 71 -2.43 9.98 17.31
N ASP A 72 -1.69 11.06 17.57
CA ASP A 72 -2.16 12.41 17.25
C ASP A 72 -1.70 12.84 15.85
N ALA A 73 -2.52 13.64 15.18
CA ALA A 73 -2.29 14.12 13.82
C ALA A 73 -1.56 15.47 13.82
N ARG A 74 -0.84 15.82 14.89
CA ARG A 74 -0.20 17.13 15.02
C ARG A 74 1.04 17.26 14.14
N GLY A 75 1.09 18.36 13.38
CA GLY A 75 2.27 18.77 12.60
C GLY A 75 2.40 18.10 11.23
N ARG A 76 3.57 18.31 10.59
CA ARG A 76 3.87 17.79 9.25
C ARG A 76 4.11 16.29 9.29
N GLN A 77 3.22 15.52 8.68
CA GLN A 77 3.29 14.05 8.63
C GLN A 77 3.78 13.55 7.27
N SER A 78 4.56 12.47 7.28
CA SER A 78 4.90 11.77 6.04
C SER A 78 3.64 11.18 5.39
N SER A 79 3.66 11.06 4.06
CA SER A 79 2.58 10.41 3.30
C SER A 79 2.37 8.97 3.76
N THR A 80 3.46 8.24 4.04
CA THR A 80 3.42 6.89 4.60
C THR A 80 2.71 6.84 5.95
N TRP A 81 3.00 7.75 6.87
CA TRP A 81 2.34 7.79 8.18
C TRP A 81 0.85 8.08 8.05
N ARG A 82 0.46 9.01 7.16
CA ARG A 82 -0.94 9.27 6.84
C ARG A 82 -1.65 8.03 6.31
N GLY A 83 -1.00 7.27 5.43
CA GLY A 83 -1.52 6.01 4.90
C GLY A 83 -1.70 4.95 5.99
N ILE A 84 -0.71 4.79 6.87
CA ILE A 84 -0.77 3.89 8.02
C ILE A 84 -1.91 4.30 8.97
N ARG A 85 -2.04 5.59 9.29
CA ARG A 85 -3.15 6.07 10.13
C ARG A 85 -4.52 5.79 9.54
N ARG A 86 -4.70 5.95 8.23
CA ARG A 86 -5.97 5.62 7.56
C ARG A 86 -6.33 4.14 7.67
N SER A 87 -5.35 3.26 7.89
CA SER A 87 -5.65 1.86 8.17
C SER A 87 -6.37 1.63 9.50
N ILE A 88 -6.27 2.57 10.46
CA ILE A 88 -6.99 2.52 11.74
C ILE A 88 -8.50 2.52 11.50
N ASP A 89 -8.99 3.32 10.54
CA ASP A 89 -10.42 3.38 10.21
C ASP A 89 -10.92 2.05 9.63
N CYS A 90 -10.06 1.32 8.90
CA CYS A 90 -10.39 -0.02 8.40
C CYS A 90 -10.49 -1.04 9.54
N VAL A 91 -9.61 -0.96 10.54
CA VAL A 91 -9.59 -1.86 11.70
C VAL A 91 -10.74 -1.55 12.67
N ARG A 92 -11.02 -0.26 12.94
CA ARG A 92 -12.11 0.16 13.84
C ARG A 92 -13.50 -0.25 13.36
N ASN A 93 -13.73 -0.23 12.05
CA ASN A 93 -15.02 -0.58 11.48
C ASN A 93 -15.24 -2.10 11.32
N GLY A 94 -14.34 -2.94 11.86
CA GLY A 94 -14.53 -4.40 11.86
C GLY A 94 -14.54 -5.02 10.47
N TYR A 95 -14.04 -4.33 9.44
CA TYR A 95 -13.96 -4.88 8.10
C TYR A 95 -13.00 -6.07 8.12
N LYS A 96 -13.58 -7.28 8.16
CA LYS A 96 -12.90 -8.50 7.71
C LYS A 96 -12.47 -8.22 6.27
N TRP A 97 -11.18 -8.00 6.08
CA TRP A 97 -10.59 -7.89 4.75
C TRP A 97 -10.72 -9.26 4.08
N ASN A 98 -11.87 -9.51 3.44
CA ASN A 98 -11.86 -10.28 2.22
C ASN A 98 -11.04 -9.43 1.26
N ILE A 99 -9.74 -9.70 1.21
CA ILE A 99 -8.95 -9.41 0.04
C ILE A 99 -9.67 -10.19 -1.06
N GLU A 100 -10.62 -9.53 -1.70
CA GLU A 100 -11.45 -10.09 -2.75
C GLU A 100 -10.47 -10.71 -3.73
N ASN A 101 -10.55 -12.04 -3.78
CA ASN A 101 -9.89 -12.80 -4.81
C ASN A 101 -10.38 -12.18 -6.11
N ASP A 102 -9.47 -11.93 -7.04
CA ASP A 102 -9.75 -11.37 -8.36
C ASP A 102 -10.58 -12.37 -9.16
N ALA A 103 -11.83 -12.55 -8.75
CA ALA A 103 -12.83 -13.33 -9.43
C ALA A 103 -13.24 -12.47 -10.62
N SER A 104 -12.49 -12.67 -11.70
CA SER A 104 -12.94 -12.57 -13.08
C SER A 104 -14.44 -12.27 -13.20
N VAL A 105 -14.79 -11.00 -13.37
CA VAL A 105 -16.11 -10.65 -13.86
C VAL A 105 -16.03 -10.78 -15.38
N ASN A 106 -16.35 -11.98 -15.87
CA ASN A 106 -16.60 -12.21 -17.29
C ASN A 106 -18.07 -11.86 -17.58
N PHE A 107 -18.29 -10.99 -18.55
CA PHE A 107 -19.38 -11.11 -19.52
C PHE A 107 -18.75 -11.01 -20.92
#